data_AF-A0A0A9F4Y4-F1
#
_entry.id   AF-A0A0A9F4Y4-F1
#
_cell.length_a   1.000
_cell.length_b   1.000
_cell.length_c   1.000
_cell.angle_alpha   90.00
_cell.angle_beta   90.00
_cell.angle_gamma   90.00
#
_symmetry.space_group_name_H-M   'P 1'
#
loop_
_entity.id
_entity.type
_entity.pdbx_description
1 polymer ?
#
loop_
_entity_poly.entity_id
_entity_poly.type
_entity_poly.pdbx_seq_one_letter_code
_entity_poly.pdbx_strand_id
1 'polypeptide(L)'
;MNDPSYAKVHAILLDPSCSGSGISTERLDYLLPSHSRDDQDDASTSTRVMKLSAFQKKALSHALSFPSVERVVYSTCSIHQAENEDVVNAVLPLATSLGFELASPFPQWHRRGLPVFDGSEHLLRTDPDDGLEGFFIALFVRKAAASALEEPGEDGSLGMTRKPVLKRRYGFKAFSSLRLSRMILCSSGRFY
;
A
#
# COMPACT_ATOMS: atom_id res chain seq x y z
N MET A 1 7.00 -4.26 21.27
CA MET A 1 7.16 -4.68 19.87
C MET A 1 8.60 -5.14 19.58
N ASN A 2 9.18 -5.92 20.49
CA ASN A 2 10.62 -6.23 20.50
C ASN A 2 10.83 -7.74 20.55
N ASP A 3 9.92 -8.50 19.95
CA ASP A 3 10.12 -9.94 19.80
C ASP A 3 11.33 -10.15 18.88
N PRO A 4 12.41 -10.80 19.35
CA PRO A 4 13.62 -10.99 18.57
C PRO A 4 13.40 -11.72 17.25
N SER A 5 12.33 -12.53 17.15
CA SER A 5 11.99 -13.25 15.92
C SER A 5 11.66 -12.33 14.74
N TYR A 6 11.19 -11.09 15.01
CA TYR A 6 10.84 -10.12 13.97
C TYR A 6 11.84 -8.98 13.82
N ALA A 7 12.99 -9.03 14.51
CA ALA A 7 13.99 -7.96 14.48
C ALA A 7 14.56 -7.67 13.08
N LYS A 8 14.44 -8.63 12.15
CA LYS A 8 14.94 -8.52 10.76
C LYS A 8 13.85 -8.25 9.73
N VAL A 9 12.62 -7.97 10.15
CA VAL A 9 11.52 -7.61 9.23
C VAL A 9 11.72 -6.17 8.79
N HIS A 10 11.92 -5.96 7.47
CA HIS A 10 12.14 -4.63 6.87
C HIS A 10 10.93 -4.15 6.07
N ALA A 11 10.01 -5.05 5.72
CA ALA A 11 8.81 -4.72 4.96
C ALA A 11 7.61 -5.52 5.48
N ILE A 12 6.44 -4.90 5.47
CA ILE A 12 5.17 -5.52 5.82
C ILE A 12 4.17 -5.28 4.68
N LEU A 13 3.51 -6.35 4.25
CA LEU A 13 2.28 -6.29 3.48
C LEU A 13 1.11 -6.52 4.43
N LEU A 14 0.32 -5.48 4.66
CA LEU A 14 -0.85 -5.50 5.52
C LEU A 14 -2.11 -5.47 4.64
N ASP A 15 -2.73 -6.62 4.49
CA ASP A 15 -4.01 -6.82 3.81
C ASP A 15 -5.04 -7.34 4.84
N PRO A 16 -5.61 -6.45 5.67
CA PRO A 16 -6.52 -6.84 6.72
C PRO A 16 -7.91 -7.14 6.14
N SER A 17 -8.74 -7.82 6.94
CA SER A 17 -10.15 -8.00 6.61
C SER A 17 -10.82 -6.66 6.30
N CYS A 18 -11.43 -6.62 5.12
CA CYS A 18 -12.14 -5.48 4.54
C CYS A 18 -13.64 -5.80 4.41
N SER A 19 -14.46 -4.83 4.05
CA SER A 19 -15.88 -5.07 3.77
C SER A 19 -16.14 -6.08 2.65
N GLY A 20 -15.21 -6.18 1.70
CA GLY A 20 -15.33 -6.96 0.46
C GLY A 20 -16.09 -6.21 -0.64
N SER A 21 -16.38 -4.92 -0.45
CA SER A 21 -17.25 -4.15 -1.36
C SER A 21 -16.68 -3.93 -2.77
N GLY A 22 -15.39 -4.20 -2.99
CA GLY A 22 -14.75 -4.06 -4.30
C GLY A 22 -14.73 -5.33 -5.16
N ILE A 23 -14.96 -6.52 -4.58
CA ILE A 23 -14.97 -7.77 -5.34
C ILE A 23 -16.35 -7.99 -5.97
N SER A 24 -16.39 -8.38 -7.24
CA SER A 24 -17.64 -8.51 -8.01
C SER A 24 -18.46 -9.76 -7.67
N THR A 25 -18.42 -10.25 -6.44
CA THR A 25 -19.23 -11.40 -5.99
C THR A 25 -20.72 -11.08 -5.84
N GLU A 26 -21.11 -9.80 -5.89
CA GLU A 26 -22.51 -9.40 -5.99
C GLU A 26 -23.10 -9.53 -7.42
N ARG A 27 -22.38 -10.12 -8.39
CA ARG A 27 -22.89 -10.28 -9.76
C ARG A 27 -24.12 -11.21 -9.90
N LEU A 28 -24.60 -11.84 -8.84
CA LEU A 28 -25.85 -12.63 -8.87
C LEU A 28 -26.85 -12.32 -7.75
N ASP A 29 -26.42 -11.71 -6.64
CA ASP A 29 -27.31 -11.43 -5.50
C ASP A 29 -28.30 -10.29 -5.80
N TYR A 30 -27.91 -9.29 -6.62
CA TYR A 30 -28.83 -8.24 -7.10
C TYR A 30 -30.00 -8.76 -7.95
N LEU A 31 -29.93 -10.00 -8.46
CA LEU A 31 -31.03 -10.63 -9.21
C LEU A 31 -32.01 -11.37 -8.30
N LEU A 32 -31.72 -11.48 -6.99
CA LEU A 32 -32.64 -12.08 -6.04
C LEU A 32 -33.63 -11.02 -5.54
N PRO A 33 -34.96 -11.25 -5.69
CA PRO A 33 -36.00 -10.32 -5.23
C PRO A 33 -35.97 -10.00 -3.73
N SER A 34 -35.19 -10.76 -2.94
CA SER A 34 -34.95 -10.54 -1.51
C SER A 34 -33.93 -9.42 -1.21
N HIS A 35 -33.28 -8.85 -2.23
CA HIS A 35 -32.46 -7.63 -2.12
C HIS A 35 -33.21 -6.38 -2.59
N SER A 36 -34.51 -6.28 -2.25
CA SER A 36 -35.13 -4.96 -2.18
C SER A 36 -34.36 -4.14 -1.14
N ARG A 37 -33.82 -3.00 -1.58
CA ARG A 37 -33.14 -2.00 -0.76
C ARG A 37 -34.06 -1.52 0.36
N ASP A 38 -34.09 -2.26 1.46
CA ASP A 38 -34.70 -1.80 2.70
C ASP A 38 -33.63 -1.03 3.48
N ASP A 39 -33.95 0.20 3.87
CA ASP A 39 -33.12 1.15 4.64
C ASP A 39 -32.52 0.58 5.96
N GLN A 40 -32.85 -0.66 6.34
CA GLN A 40 -32.27 -1.36 7.49
C GLN A 40 -30.87 -1.95 7.21
N ASP A 41 -30.50 -2.19 5.94
CA ASP A 41 -29.23 -2.84 5.61
C ASP A 41 -28.05 -1.85 5.55
N ASP A 42 -28.33 -0.56 5.37
CA ASP A 42 -27.30 0.50 5.36
C ASP A 42 -26.72 0.75 6.75
N ALA A 43 -27.56 0.74 7.79
CA ALA A 43 -27.09 0.96 9.16
C ALA A 43 -26.24 -0.21 9.67
N SER A 44 -26.63 -1.45 9.34
CA SER A 44 -25.89 -2.67 9.70
C SER A 44 -24.53 -2.72 8.96
N THR A 45 -24.54 -2.41 7.66
CA THR A 45 -23.36 -2.34 6.81
C THR A 45 -22.41 -1.24 7.25
N SER A 46 -22.93 -0.04 7.51
CA SER A 46 -22.15 1.09 8.04
C SER A 46 -21.50 0.74 9.39
N THR A 47 -22.24 0.09 10.29
CA THR A 47 -21.70 -0.37 11.58
C THR A 47 -20.57 -1.38 11.40
N ARG A 48 -20.70 -2.31 10.45
CA ARG A 48 -19.64 -3.30 10.14
C ARG A 48 -18.40 -2.61 9.57
N VAL A 49 -18.58 -1.72 8.60
CA VAL A 49 -17.49 -0.92 7.99
C VAL A 49 -16.72 -0.14 9.05
N MET A 50 -17.42 0.49 10.00
CA MET A 50 -16.77 1.25 11.09
C MET A 50 -15.98 0.36 12.05
N LYS A 51 -16.48 -0.84 12.37
CA LYS A 51 -15.74 -1.81 13.20
C LYS A 51 -14.48 -2.32 12.49
N LEU A 52 -14.60 -2.62 11.20
CA LEU A 52 -13.48 -3.05 10.37
C LEU A 52 -12.43 -1.94 10.27
N SER A 53 -12.84 -0.70 9.98
CA SER A 53 -11.90 0.43 9.88
C SER A 53 -11.18 0.69 11.21
N ALA A 54 -11.85 0.55 12.36
CA ALA A 54 -11.20 0.64 13.66
C ALA A 54 -10.13 -0.45 13.86
N PHE A 55 -10.41 -1.69 13.46
CA PHE A 55 -9.43 -2.78 13.48
C PHE A 55 -8.27 -2.50 12.53
N GLN A 56 -8.55 -2.05 11.31
CA GLN A 56 -7.56 -1.72 10.29
C GLN A 56 -6.59 -0.62 10.78
N LYS A 57 -7.11 0.47 11.39
CA LYS A 57 -6.29 1.51 12.03
C LYS A 57 -5.35 0.93 13.07
N LYS A 58 -5.85 0.06 13.94
CA LYS A 58 -5.03 -0.60 14.97
C LYS A 58 -3.94 -1.48 14.35
N ALA A 59 -4.28 -2.26 13.34
CA ALA A 59 -3.35 -3.14 12.64
C ALA A 59 -2.25 -2.35 11.90
N LEU A 60 -2.62 -1.25 11.24
CA LEU A 60 -1.69 -0.40 10.51
C LEU A 60 -0.75 0.37 11.46
N SER A 61 -1.29 0.97 12.52
CA SER A 61 -0.48 1.58 13.59
C SER A 61 0.50 0.59 14.20
N HIS A 62 0.06 -0.66 14.42
CA HIS A 62 0.93 -1.73 14.86
C HIS A 62 2.04 -1.97 13.81
N ALA A 63 1.70 -2.27 12.55
CA ALA A 63 2.70 -2.51 11.50
C ALA A 63 3.79 -1.41 11.39
N LEU A 64 3.41 -0.14 11.52
CA LEU A 64 4.34 1.00 11.47
C LEU A 64 5.32 1.05 12.66
N SER A 65 4.94 0.52 13.81
CA SER A 65 5.74 0.56 15.04
C SER A 65 6.83 -0.52 15.13
N PHE A 66 6.97 -1.38 14.11
CA PHE A 66 8.11 -2.31 14.04
C PHE A 66 9.43 -1.53 13.85
N PRO A 67 10.47 -1.80 14.66
CA PRO A 67 11.67 -0.96 14.73
C PRO A 67 12.49 -0.99 13.43
N SER A 68 12.64 -2.15 12.81
CA SER A 68 13.45 -2.34 11.60
C SER A 68 12.64 -2.20 10.30
N VAL A 69 11.33 -1.97 10.39
CA VAL A 69 10.48 -1.86 9.20
C VAL A 69 10.70 -0.53 8.52
N GLU A 70 10.96 -0.59 7.23
CA GLU A 70 11.20 0.55 6.34
C GLU A 70 10.04 0.77 5.37
N ARG A 71 9.25 -0.27 5.07
CA ARG A 71 8.14 -0.20 4.12
C ARG A 71 6.90 -0.90 4.66
N VAL A 72 5.76 -0.23 4.62
CA VAL A 72 4.47 -0.85 4.92
C VAL A 72 3.54 -0.59 3.75
N VAL A 73 3.07 -1.66 3.12
CA VAL A 73 1.99 -1.60 2.15
C VAL A 73 0.71 -1.92 2.89
N TYR A 74 -0.25 -1.00 2.84
CA TYR A 74 -1.62 -1.22 3.30
C TYR A 74 -2.50 -1.40 2.08
N SER A 75 -3.29 -2.47 2.04
CA SER A 75 -4.23 -2.72 0.94
C SER A 75 -5.60 -3.14 1.46
N THR A 76 -6.63 -2.87 0.65
CA THR A 76 -7.97 -3.41 0.89
C THR A 76 -8.67 -3.72 -0.42
N CYS A 77 -9.63 -4.63 -0.33
CA CYS A 77 -10.63 -4.98 -1.33
C CYS A 77 -11.94 -4.17 -1.19
N SER A 78 -11.84 -2.90 -0.77
CA SER A 78 -13.00 -2.06 -0.43
C SER A 78 -13.05 -0.79 -1.27
N ILE A 79 -14.25 -0.36 -1.63
CA ILE A 79 -14.50 0.94 -2.26
C ILE A 79 -14.74 2.06 -1.23
N HIS A 80 -15.03 1.70 0.02
CA HIS A 80 -15.43 2.65 1.06
C HIS A 80 -14.24 3.48 1.58
N GLN A 81 -14.41 4.80 1.56
CA GLN A 81 -13.43 5.75 2.12
C GLN A 81 -13.08 5.46 3.59
N ALA A 82 -14.09 5.04 4.37
CA ALA A 82 -13.95 4.74 5.80
C ALA A 82 -12.91 3.65 6.08
N GLU A 83 -12.71 2.71 5.15
CA GLU A 83 -11.71 1.64 5.22
C GLU A 83 -10.42 2.00 4.48
N ASN A 84 -10.37 3.12 3.77
CA ASN A 84 -9.27 3.46 2.88
C ASN A 84 -8.60 4.75 3.34
N GLU A 85 -8.97 5.88 2.76
CA GLU A 85 -8.38 7.18 3.05
C GLU A 85 -8.53 7.57 4.53
N ASP A 86 -9.66 7.26 5.17
CA ASP A 86 -9.88 7.62 6.57
C ASP A 86 -8.99 6.81 7.52
N VAL A 87 -8.65 5.56 7.16
CA VAL A 87 -7.69 4.74 7.90
C VAL A 87 -6.29 5.34 7.76
N VAL A 88 -5.88 5.66 6.53
CA VAL A 88 -4.57 6.25 6.23
C VAL A 88 -4.40 7.61 6.91
N ASN A 89 -5.38 8.50 6.77
CA ASN A 89 -5.35 9.84 7.37
C ASN A 89 -5.27 9.76 8.90
N ALA A 90 -6.02 8.84 9.52
CA ALA A 90 -5.99 8.66 10.97
C ALA A 90 -4.63 8.19 11.50
N VAL A 91 -3.87 7.40 10.74
CA VAL A 91 -2.54 6.91 11.17
C VAL A 91 -1.39 7.83 10.74
N LEU A 92 -1.62 8.74 9.79
CA LEU A 92 -0.56 9.56 9.20
C LEU A 92 0.24 10.39 10.22
N PRO A 93 -0.36 10.98 11.27
CA PRO A 93 0.42 11.66 12.31
C PRO A 93 1.38 10.72 13.05
N LEU A 94 0.95 9.49 13.35
CA LEU A 94 1.80 8.47 13.96
C LEU A 94 2.88 7.99 12.99
N ALA A 95 2.53 7.75 11.73
CA ALA A 95 3.50 7.37 10.70
C ALA A 95 4.61 8.41 10.61
N THR A 96 4.24 9.69 10.57
CA THR A 96 5.17 10.82 10.48
C THR A 96 6.09 10.90 11.71
N SER A 97 5.57 10.72 12.92
CA SER A 97 6.40 10.72 14.14
C SER A 97 7.39 9.55 14.20
N LEU A 98 7.06 8.45 13.51
CA LEU A 98 7.94 7.29 13.32
C LEU A 98 8.87 7.45 12.10
N GLY A 99 8.83 8.59 11.40
CA GLY A 99 9.68 8.89 10.25
C GLY A 99 9.21 8.27 8.92
N PHE A 100 7.96 7.82 8.84
CA PHE A 100 7.35 7.37 7.58
C PHE A 100 6.70 8.52 6.81
N GLU A 101 6.67 8.39 5.50
CA GLU A 101 5.89 9.22 4.58
C GLU A 101 5.15 8.35 3.56
N LEU A 102 4.10 8.92 2.94
CA LEU A 102 3.43 8.27 1.82
C LEU A 102 4.28 8.40 0.56
N ALA A 103 4.46 7.28 -0.15
CA ALA A 103 5.08 7.25 -1.47
C ALA A 103 4.03 6.92 -2.54
N SER A 104 4.25 7.34 -3.79
CA SER A 104 3.38 7.00 -4.92
C SER A 104 3.78 5.67 -5.56
N PRO A 105 3.11 4.53 -5.24
CA PRO A 105 3.30 3.31 -6.01
C PRO A 105 2.74 3.53 -7.43
N PHE A 106 3.36 2.89 -8.42
CA PHE A 106 2.93 2.93 -9.83
C PHE A 106 2.59 4.36 -10.33
N PRO A 107 3.59 5.26 -10.48
CA PRO A 107 3.34 6.67 -10.80
C PRO A 107 2.50 6.91 -12.07
N GLN A 108 2.54 5.99 -13.02
CA GLN A 108 1.77 6.04 -14.27
C GLN A 108 0.30 5.62 -14.14
N TRP A 109 -0.09 5.01 -13.02
CA TRP A 109 -1.49 4.69 -12.75
C TRP A 109 -2.31 5.98 -12.71
N HIS A 110 -3.52 6.02 -13.27
CA HIS A 110 -4.26 7.29 -13.39
C HIS A 110 -5.14 7.58 -12.16
N ARG A 111 -5.69 6.55 -11.53
CA ARG A 111 -6.68 6.71 -10.45
C ARG A 111 -6.00 6.74 -9.08
N ARG A 112 -6.11 7.86 -8.39
CA ARG A 112 -5.55 8.06 -7.05
C ARG A 112 -6.62 7.95 -5.96
N GLY A 113 -6.22 8.11 -4.70
CA GLY A 113 -7.13 8.24 -3.58
C GLY A 113 -8.06 9.44 -3.73
N LEU A 114 -9.17 9.40 -3.01
CA LEU A 114 -10.11 10.52 -2.93
C LEU A 114 -9.41 11.73 -2.28
N PRO A 115 -9.64 12.96 -2.75
CA PRO A 115 -8.94 14.16 -2.27
C PRO A 115 -9.50 14.64 -0.91
N VAL A 116 -9.35 13.81 0.13
CA VAL A 116 -9.91 14.06 1.47
C VAL A 116 -8.86 14.55 2.48
N PHE A 117 -7.57 14.45 2.14
CA PHE A 117 -6.47 15.04 2.89
C PHE A 117 -5.24 15.28 1.97
N ASP A 118 -4.30 16.13 2.40
CA ASP A 118 -3.06 16.41 1.66
C ASP A 118 -2.18 15.15 1.57
N GLY A 119 -1.83 14.72 0.36
CA GLY A 119 -1.11 13.48 0.11
C GLY A 119 -1.99 12.31 -0.35
N SER A 120 -3.30 12.53 -0.51
CA SER A 120 -4.21 11.53 -1.10
C SER A 120 -3.82 11.12 -2.54
N GLU A 121 -3.08 11.98 -3.25
CA GLU A 121 -2.51 11.72 -4.57
C GLU A 121 -1.39 10.66 -4.58
N HIS A 122 -0.87 10.28 -3.40
CA HIS A 122 0.06 9.17 -3.24
C HIS A 122 -0.65 7.82 -3.10
N LEU A 123 -1.97 7.82 -2.88
CA LEU A 123 -2.77 6.61 -2.73
C LEU A 123 -3.23 6.09 -4.08
N LEU A 124 -3.43 4.78 -4.20
CA LEU A 124 -3.90 4.15 -5.42
C LEU A 124 -5.29 3.56 -5.20
N ARG A 125 -6.19 3.82 -6.14
CA ARG A 125 -7.49 3.15 -6.25
C ARG A 125 -7.62 2.45 -7.58
N THR A 126 -8.37 1.36 -7.59
CA THR A 126 -8.90 0.71 -8.78
C THR A 126 -10.40 0.62 -8.60
N ASP A 127 -11.15 0.66 -9.69
CA ASP A 127 -12.61 0.69 -9.67
C ASP A 127 -13.17 -0.12 -10.86
N PRO A 128 -14.40 -0.66 -10.77
CA PRO A 128 -15.13 -1.23 -11.90
C PRO A 128 -15.12 -0.39 -13.18
N ASP A 129 -15.09 0.94 -13.08
CA ASP A 129 -14.98 1.84 -14.24
C ASP A 129 -13.69 1.63 -15.04
N ASP A 130 -12.63 1.12 -14.40
CA ASP A 130 -11.35 0.79 -15.04
C ASP A 130 -11.36 -0.65 -15.62
N GLY A 131 -12.49 -1.35 -15.55
CA GLY A 131 -12.62 -2.77 -15.87
C GLY A 131 -11.96 -3.69 -14.84
N LEU A 132 -11.69 -3.20 -13.64
CA LEU A 132 -11.01 -3.90 -12.55
C LEU A 132 -11.91 -4.06 -11.32
N GLU A 133 -11.52 -4.91 -10.39
CA GLU A 133 -12.17 -4.97 -9.07
C GLU A 133 -11.79 -3.74 -8.23
N GLY A 134 -12.66 -3.36 -7.29
CA GLY A 134 -12.38 -2.29 -6.34
C GLY A 134 -11.26 -2.66 -5.38
N PHE A 135 -10.11 -2.00 -5.51
CA PHE A 135 -8.93 -2.23 -4.68
C PHE A 135 -8.24 -0.92 -4.33
N PHE A 136 -7.67 -0.86 -3.12
CA PHE A 136 -6.98 0.31 -2.58
C PHE A 136 -5.57 -0.05 -2.12
N ILE A 137 -4.60 0.85 -2.33
CA ILE A 137 -3.22 0.69 -1.85
C ILE A 137 -2.68 2.01 -1.30
N ALA A 138 -2.05 1.94 -0.13
CA ALA A 138 -1.20 2.98 0.43
C ALA A 138 0.20 2.41 0.73
N LEU A 139 1.26 3.13 0.34
CA LEU A 139 2.64 2.74 0.60
C LEU A 139 3.29 3.75 1.55
N PHE A 140 3.65 3.30 2.74
CA PHE A 140 4.45 4.04 3.69
C PHE A 140 5.93 3.66 3.54
N VAL A 141 6.82 4.65 3.47
CA VAL A 141 8.27 4.44 3.40
C VAL A 141 8.94 5.26 4.51
N ARG A 142 9.84 4.63 5.26
CA ARG A 142 10.63 5.31 6.28
C ARG A 142 11.71 6.16 5.61
N LYS A 143 11.80 7.44 5.96
CA LYS A 143 12.92 8.30 5.57
C LYS A 143 14.20 7.66 6.10
N ALA A 144 15.15 7.40 5.20
CA ALA A 144 16.51 7.12 5.64
C ALA A 144 16.93 8.30 6.51
N ALA A 145 17.39 8.03 7.73
CA ALA A 145 18.06 9.06 8.50
C ALA A 145 19.14 9.62 7.58
N ALA A 146 19.01 10.89 7.19
CA ALA A 146 20.10 11.57 6.53
C ALA A 146 21.28 11.37 7.47
N SER A 147 22.24 10.55 7.06
CA SER A 147 23.49 10.41 7.79
C SER A 147 23.97 11.83 7.99
N ALA A 148 23.97 12.29 9.24
CA ALA A 148 24.44 13.60 9.62
C ALA A 148 25.93 13.68 9.27
N LEU A 149 26.21 13.98 8.01
CA LEU A 149 27.41 14.67 7.62
C LEU A 149 27.14 16.12 8.00
N GLU A 150 27.29 16.39 9.30
CA GLU A 150 27.62 17.71 9.79
C GLU A 150 28.91 18.11 9.07
N GLU A 151 28.82 18.92 8.03
CA GLU A 151 29.96 19.60 7.46
C GLU A 151 30.51 20.55 8.54
N PRO A 152 31.73 20.35 9.07
CA PRO A 152 32.34 21.33 9.95
C PRO A 152 32.54 22.60 9.14
N GLY A 153 32.07 23.74 9.67
CA GLY A 153 32.30 25.03 9.04
C GLY A 153 33.80 25.30 8.91
N GLU A 154 34.26 25.61 7.69
CA GLU A 154 35.60 26.13 7.45
C GLU A 154 35.55 27.55 6.89
N ASP A 155 35.97 28.46 7.76
CA ASP A 155 36.69 29.70 7.42
C ASP A 155 37.97 29.36 6.63
N GLY A 156 38.13 30.03 5.48
CA GLY A 156 39.42 30.58 5.05
C GLY A 156 40.57 29.64 4.63
N SER A 157 40.84 29.65 3.32
CA SER A 157 42.17 29.66 2.66
C SER A 157 42.69 28.38 1.96
N LEU A 158 42.69 28.48 0.63
CA LEU A 158 43.65 27.99 -0.40
C LEU A 158 44.28 26.58 -0.28
N GLY A 159 44.00 25.73 -1.28
CA GLY A 159 44.91 24.63 -1.66
C GLY A 159 44.37 23.49 -2.52
N MET A 160 44.21 23.72 -3.83
CA MET A 160 44.44 22.80 -4.97
C MET A 160 44.14 21.27 -4.84
N THR A 161 43.10 20.77 -5.51
CA THR A 161 43.15 19.87 -6.70
C THR A 161 41.76 19.24 -6.95
N ARG A 162 41.17 19.51 -8.12
CA ARG A 162 39.89 18.91 -8.53
C ARG A 162 40.12 17.55 -9.19
N LYS A 163 39.53 16.48 -8.63
CA LYS A 163 39.25 15.23 -9.36
C LYS A 163 37.73 15.04 -9.45
N PRO A 164 37.16 14.72 -10.62
CA PRO A 164 35.72 14.65 -10.80
C PRO A 164 35.16 13.38 -10.14
N VAL A 165 34.08 13.54 -9.35
CA VAL A 165 33.30 12.45 -8.75
C VAL A 165 32.44 11.79 -9.84
N LEU A 166 32.58 10.47 -9.94
CA LEU A 166 31.86 9.61 -10.87
C LEU A 166 30.37 9.54 -10.48
N LYS A 167 29.48 10.16 -11.27
CA LYS A 167 28.02 9.96 -11.13
C LYS A 167 27.68 8.50 -11.49
N ARG A 168 27.33 7.69 -10.48
CA ARG A 168 26.69 6.37 -10.71
C ARG A 168 25.31 6.59 -11.31
N ARG A 169 25.18 6.30 -12.61
CA ARG A 169 23.92 6.17 -13.33
C ARG A 169 23.28 4.84 -12.90
N TYR A 170 22.15 4.88 -12.20
CA TYR A 170 21.27 3.71 -12.13
C TYR A 170 20.56 3.57 -13.48
N GLY A 171 21.09 2.67 -14.31
CA GLY A 171 20.46 2.26 -15.56
C GLY A 171 19.25 1.40 -15.27
N PHE A 172 18.07 1.88 -15.65
CA PHE A 172 16.91 1.05 -15.92
C PHE A 172 17.28 0.06 -17.02
N LYS A 173 17.39 -1.24 -16.69
CA LYS A 173 17.35 -2.30 -17.69
C LYS A 173 15.89 -2.67 -17.91
N ALA A 174 15.37 -2.20 -19.04
CA ALA A 174 14.18 -2.73 -19.65
C ALA A 174 14.41 -4.21 -19.99
N PHE A 175 13.54 -5.09 -19.50
CA PHE A 175 13.42 -6.45 -20.03
C PHE A 175 12.24 -6.47 -20.98
N SER A 176 12.56 -6.52 -22.27
CA SER A 176 11.62 -6.79 -23.33
C SER A 176 11.33 -8.28 -23.41
N SER A 177 10.05 -8.60 -23.60
CA SER A 177 9.50 -9.66 -24.45
C SER A 177 9.91 -11.12 -24.15
N LEU A 178 8.92 -11.98 -23.88
CA LEU A 178 8.43 -12.94 -24.89
C LEU A 178 7.43 -13.95 -24.28
N ARG A 179 6.31 -14.07 -25.00
CA ARG A 179 5.54 -15.29 -25.32
C ARG A 179 4.88 -16.10 -24.21
N LEU A 180 3.56 -15.95 -24.19
CA LEU A 180 2.57 -17.02 -24.19
C LEU A 180 3.13 -18.37 -24.67
N SER A 181 3.04 -19.40 -23.84
CA SER A 181 2.81 -20.77 -24.30
C SER A 181 2.02 -21.55 -23.26
N ARG A 182 0.86 -21.96 -23.73
CA ARG A 182 -0.10 -22.91 -23.19
C ARG A 182 0.59 -24.27 -23.05
N MET A 183 0.56 -24.91 -21.89
CA MET A 183 0.76 -26.36 -21.79
C MET A 183 -0.27 -26.98 -20.84
N ILE A 184 -1.16 -27.72 -21.48
CA ILE A 184 -1.99 -28.78 -20.93
C ILE A 184 -1.04 -29.95 -20.64
N LEU A 185 -1.08 -30.52 -19.43
CA LEU A 185 -0.63 -31.89 -19.22
C LEU A 185 -1.75 -32.72 -18.60
N CYS A 186 -2.32 -33.56 -19.46
CA CYS A 186 -2.98 -34.80 -19.12
C CYS A 186 -1.94 -35.75 -18.50
N SER A 187 -2.24 -36.35 -17.35
CA SER A 187 -1.51 -37.52 -16.85
C SER A 187 -2.49 -38.67 -16.71
N SER A 188 -2.34 -39.66 -17.59
CA SER A 188 -2.99 -40.96 -17.52
C SER A 188 -1.92 -42.02 -17.29
N GLY A 189 -2.02 -42.75 -16.17
CA GLY A 189 -1.50 -44.11 -15.95
C GLY A 189 0.03 -44.24 -15.77
N ARG A 190 0.57 -45.28 -15.14
CA ARG A 190 0.03 -46.50 -14.49
C ARG A 190 1.23 -47.25 -13.88
N PHE A 191 0.94 -48.10 -12.89
CA PHE A 191 1.75 -49.25 -12.40
C PHE A 191 3.09 -48.96 -11.71
N TYR A 192 3.19 -49.31 -10.43
CA TYR A 192 3.55 -50.67 -9.97
C TYR A 192 2.68 -51.04 -8.77
#